data_AF-A0AA45R6Y6-F1
#
_entry.id   AF-A0AA45R6Y6-F1
#
_cell.length_a   1.000
_cell.length_b   1.000
_cell.length_c   1.000
_cell.angle_alpha   90.00
_cell.angle_beta   90.00
_cell.angle_gamma   90.00
#
_symmetry.space_group_name_H-M   'P 1'
#
loop_
_entity.id
_entity.type
_entity.pdbx_description
1 polymer ?
#
loop_
_entity_poly.entity_id
_entity_poly.type
_entity_poly.pdbx_seq_one_letter_code
_entity_poly.pdbx_strand_id
1 'polypeptide(L)' 'MDKKLVRNVEPEMARLRGKVGMAVKHGRRDEEAQYRMELKTAVLEQRIRETVDTWPPLSPAMRTRLAALLAPVAGGAE' A
#
# COMPACT_ATOMS: atom_id res chain seq x y z
N MET A 1 4.91 -21.79 -18.48
CA MET A 1 4.00 -21.84 -17.32
C MET A 1 3.66 -20.41 -16.94
N ASP A 2 2.68 -19.83 -17.61
CA ASP A 2 2.16 -18.51 -17.28
C ASP A 2 1.46 -18.60 -15.92
N LYS A 3 2.18 -18.21 -14.85
CA LYS A 3 1.53 -17.84 -13.60
C LYS A 3 0.67 -16.62 -13.93
N LYS A 4 -0.56 -16.86 -14.39
CA LYS A 4 -1.63 -15.86 -14.29
C LYS A 4 -1.59 -15.45 -12.83
N LEU A 5 -1.14 -14.21 -12.61
CA LEU A 5 -1.24 -13.52 -11.34
C LEU A 5 -2.76 -13.43 -11.10
N VAL A 6 -3.35 -14.49 -10.56
CA VAL A 6 -4.68 -14.44 -9.99
C VAL A 6 -4.51 -13.38 -8.93
N ARG A 7 -4.95 -12.15 -9.23
CA ARG A 7 -5.00 -11.08 -8.25
C ARG A 7 -5.87 -11.66 -7.14
N ASN A 8 -5.25 -12.19 -6.10
CA ASN A 8 -5.92 -12.57 -4.88
C ASN A 8 -6.43 -11.24 -4.32
N VAL A 9 -7.62 -10.84 -4.78
CA VAL A 9 -8.28 -9.66 -4.25
C VAL A 9 -8.58 -10.03 -2.82
N GLU A 10 -7.82 -9.42 -1.91
CA GLU A 10 -8.00 -9.57 -0.46
C GLU A 10 -9.51 -9.49 -0.17
N PRO A 11 -10.10 -10.45 0.57
CA PRO A 11 -11.55 -10.52 0.79
C PRO A 11 -12.16 -9.19 1.26
N GLU A 12 -11.38 -8.41 2.00
CA GLU A 12 -11.73 -7.08 2.46
C GLU A 12 -11.91 -6.06 1.34
N MET A 13 -11.03 -6.00 0.34
CA MET A 13 -11.19 -5.09 -0.80
C MET A 13 -12.40 -5.46 -1.66
N ALA A 14 -12.67 -6.76 -1.84
CA ALA A 14 -13.86 -7.22 -2.54
C ALA A 14 -15.13 -6.77 -1.80
N ARG A 15 -15.15 -6.91 -0.48
CA ARG A 15 -16.23 -6.43 0.39
C ARG A 15 -16.41 -4.91 0.29
N LEU A 16 -15.33 -4.13 0.36
CA LEU A 16 -15.36 -2.67 0.27
C LEU A 16 -15.89 -2.19 -1.09
N ARG A 17 -15.49 -2.83 -2.19
CA ARG A 17 -16.06 -2.55 -3.53
C ARG A 17 -17.57 -2.80 -3.57
N GLY A 18 -18.03 -3.90 -2.96
CA GLY A 18 -19.46 -4.20 -2.82
C GLY A 18 -20.20 -3.10 -2.04
N LYS A 19 -19.63 -2.64 -0.91
CA LYS A 19 -20.18 -1.54 -0.12
C LYS A 19 -20.26 -0.22 -0.89
N VAL A 20 -19.22 0.13 -1.64
CA VAL A 20 -19.23 1.32 -2.53
C VAL A 20 -20.36 1.19 -3.55
N GLY A 21 -20.47 0.05 -4.25
CA GLY A 21 -21.53 -0.18 -5.24
C GLY A 21 -22.93 -0.06 -4.64
N MET A 22 -23.15 -0.59 -3.44
CA MET A 22 -24.41 -0.44 -2.72
C MET A 22 -24.68 1.00 -2.29
N ALA A 23 -23.68 1.74 -1.79
CA ALA A 23 -23.84 3.13 -1.40
C ALA A 23 -24.22 4.01 -2.61
N VAL A 24 -23.54 3.82 -3.74
CA VAL A 24 -23.85 4.49 -5.03
C VAL A 24 -25.29 4.20 -5.46
N LYS A 25 -25.68 2.91 -5.48
CA LYS A 25 -27.03 2.50 -5.91
C LYS A 25 -28.15 3.15 -5.09
N HIS A 26 -27.91 3.37 -3.80
CA HIS A 26 -28.89 3.95 -2.87
C HIS A 26 -28.71 5.46 -2.64
N GLY A 27 -27.80 6.13 -3.35
CA GLY A 27 -27.57 7.57 -3.22
C GLY A 27 -27.00 8.01 -1.86
N ARG A 28 -26.38 7.09 -1.11
CA ARG A 28 -25.82 7.35 0.23
C ARG A 28 -24.42 7.94 0.11
N ARG A 29 -24.35 9.24 -0.20
CA ARG A 29 -23.09 9.94 -0.57
C ARG A 29 -22.02 9.91 0.52
N ASP A 30 -22.41 10.09 1.78
CA ASP A 30 -21.44 10.11 2.89
C ASP A 30 -20.82 8.72 3.11
N GLU A 31 -21.65 7.68 3.09
CA GLU A 31 -21.18 6.29 3.14
C GLU A 31 -20.32 5.94 1.92
N GLU A 32 -20.70 6.38 0.72
CA GLU A 32 -19.89 6.18 -0.48
C GLU A 32 -18.49 6.79 -0.32
N ALA A 33 -18.41 8.05 0.13
CA ALA A 33 -17.16 8.74 0.33
C ALA A 33 -16.27 8.00 1.35
N GLN A 34 -16.86 7.58 2.47
CA GLN A 34 -16.18 6.79 3.49
C GLN A 34 -15.66 5.45 2.92
N TYR A 35 -16.51 4.65 2.28
CA TYR A 35 -16.10 3.34 1.74
C TYR A 35 -15.05 3.47 0.63
N ARG A 36 -15.06 4.56 -0.15
CA ARG A 36 -14.01 4.85 -1.13
C ARG A 36 -12.68 5.18 -0.48
N MET A 37 -12.69 5.92 0.63
CA MET A 37 -11.46 6.18 1.40
C MET A 37 -10.91 4.89 1.98
N GLU A 38 -11.75 4.08 2.63
CA GLU A 38 -11.36 2.76 3.18
C GLU A 38 -10.78 1.85 2.08
N LEU A 39 -11.43 1.79 0.91
CA LEU A 39 -10.93 0.99 -0.22
C LEU A 39 -9.58 1.50 -0.71
N LYS A 40 -9.36 2.81 -0.80
CA LYS A 40 -8.06 3.37 -1.20
C LYS A 40 -6.97 3.02 -0.19
N THR A 41 -7.26 3.10 1.11
CA THR A 41 -6.33 2.72 2.17
C THR A 41 -5.94 1.24 2.05
N ALA A 42 -6.91 0.34 1.94
CA ALA A 42 -6.65 -1.10 1.80
C ALA A 42 -5.80 -1.43 0.55
N VAL A 43 -6.07 -0.75 -0.57
CA VAL A 43 -5.28 -0.91 -1.82
C VAL A 43 -3.84 -0.44 -1.60
N LEU A 44 -3.66 0.69 -0.91
CA LEU A 44 -2.33 1.24 -0.65
C LEU A 44 -1.53 0.32 0.29
N GLU A 45 -2.14 -0.19 1.35
CA GLU A 45 -1.51 -1.14 2.27
C GLU A 45 -1.05 -2.42 1.56
N GLN A 46 -1.91 -2.99 0.70
CA GLN A 46 -1.52 -4.16 -0.09
C GLN A 46 -0.34 -3.81 -1.01
N ARG A 47 -0.37 -2.64 -1.65
CA ARG A 47 0.72 -2.21 -2.53
C ARG A 47 2.04 -2.01 -1.79
N ILE A 48 2.00 -1.46 -0.59
CA ILE A 48 3.18 -1.33 0.27
C ILE A 48 3.72 -2.71 0.63
N ARG A 49 2.85 -3.63 1.05
CA ARG A 49 3.23 -5.00 1.38
C ARG A 49 3.89 -5.71 0.19
N GLU A 50 3.26 -5.69 -0.98
CA GLU A 50 3.84 -6.23 -2.21
C GLU A 50 5.22 -5.62 -2.51
N THR A 51 5.35 -4.29 -2.35
CA THR A 51 6.61 -3.58 -2.62
C THR A 51 7.70 -3.98 -1.64
N VAL A 52 7.37 -4.12 -0.36
CA VAL A 52 8.32 -4.54 0.70
C VAL A 52 8.70 -6.01 0.54
N ASP A 53 7.72 -6.89 0.30
CA ASP A 53 7.94 -8.32 0.15
C ASP A 53 8.77 -8.66 -1.10
N THR A 54 8.63 -7.85 -2.15
CA THR A 54 9.42 -8.00 -3.40
C THR A 54 10.72 -7.21 -3.39
N TRP A 55 11.02 -6.47 -2.32
CA TRP A 55 12.21 -5.66 -2.24
C TRP A 55 13.45 -6.56 -2.15
N PRO A 56 14.35 -6.56 -3.15
CA PRO A 56 15.54 -7.38 -3.09
C PRO A 56 16.43 -6.91 -1.93
N PRO A 57 17.19 -7.80 -1.28
CA PRO A 57 18.15 -7.37 -0.27
C PRO A 57 19.07 -6.32 -0.88
N LEU A 58 19.27 -5.20 -0.16
CA LEU A 58 20.11 -4.10 -0.63
C LEU A 58 21.49 -4.64 -1.04
N SER A 59 22.01 -4.21 -2.19
CA SER A 59 23.38 -4.56 -2.56
C SER A 59 24.38 -3.97 -1.54
N PRO A 60 25.60 -4.50 -1.41
CA PRO A 60 26.62 -3.90 -0.54
C PRO A 60 26.83 -2.40 -0.82
N ALA A 61 26.86 -1.98 -2.08
CA ALA A 61 26.99 -0.57 -2.47
C ALA A 61 25.78 0.28 -2.05
N MET A 62 24.56 -0.25 -2.17
CA MET A 62 23.34 0.43 -1.70
C MET A 62 23.31 0.53 -0.18
N ARG A 63 23.75 -0.51 0.54
CA ARG A 63 23.91 -0.47 2.01
C ARG A 63 24.90 0.60 2.45
N THR A 64 26.06 0.69 1.80
CA THR A 64 27.07 1.72 2.11
C THR A 64 26.52 3.13 1.87
N ARG A 65 25.84 3.36 0.74
CA ARG A 65 25.20 4.66 0.46
C ARG A 65 24.10 4.99 1.47
N LEU A 66 23.25 4.03 1.80
CA LEU A 66 22.20 4.20 2.80
C LEU A 66 22.77 4.51 4.18
N ALA A 67 23.82 3.80 4.59
CA ALA A 67 24.51 4.04 5.86
C ALA A 67 25.11 5.45 5.92
N ALA A 68 25.67 5.97 4.81
CA ALA A 68 26.16 7.34 4.74
C ALA A 68 25.02 8.39 4.80
N LEU A 69 23.87 8.12 4.19
CA LEU A 69 22.70 9.00 4.25
C LEU A 69 22.03 9.03 5.63
N LEU A 70 22.04 7.89 6.33
CA LEU A 70 21.48 7.75 7.68
C LEU A 70 22.48 8.09 8.78
N ALA A 71 23.74 8.34 8.44
CA ALA A 71 24.73 8.73 9.43
C ALA A 71 24.29 10.05 10.09
N PRO A 72 24.26 10.12 11.43
CA PRO A 72 23.92 11.36 12.11
C PRO A 72 24.91 12.43 11.64
N VAL A 73 24.37 13.56 11.17
CA VAL A 73 25.21 14.70 10.78
C VAL A 73 25.89 15.18 12.05
N ALA A 74 27.22 15.03 12.11
CA ALA A 74 28.03 15.63 13.18
C ALA A 74 27.88 17.15 13.09
N GLY A 75 26.91 17.69 13.82
CA GLY A 75 26.49 19.10 13.73
C GLY A 75 25.05 19.38 14.17
N GLY A 76 24.21 18.35 14.34
CA GLY A 76 22.85 18.50 14.91
C GLY A 76 22.83 18.45 16.43
N ALA A 77 23.62 19.30 17.09
CA ALA A 77 23.52 19.57 18.51
C ALA A 77 23.47 21.09 18.68
N GLU A 78 22.28 21.65 18.48
CA GLU A 78 21.75 22.82 19.20
C GLU A 78 20.23 22.86 19.11
#